data_AF-A0A9E5GAY7-F1
#
_entry.id   AF-A0A9E5GAY7-F1
#
_cell.length_a   1.000
_cell.length_b   1.000
_cell.length_c   1.000
_cell.angle_alpha   90.00
_cell.angle_beta   90.00
_cell.angle_gamma   90.00
#
_symmetry.space_group_name_H-M   'P 1'
#
loop_
_entity.id
_entity.type
_entity.pdbx_description
1 polymer ?
#
loop_
_entity_poly.entity_id
_entity_poly.type
_entity_poly.pdbx_seq_one_letter_code
_entity_poly.pdbx_strand_id
1 'polypeptide(L)'
;MQNEIHIPKSLYGLDEATLVAILGLQKAFSGKQIFNWLVKGVTSFDQMTNLSKAERERLKALMGSPCSSVVHTQHTDSSGATKLGIKLHDGSIIETVLL
;
A
#
# COMPACT_ATOMS: atom_id res chain seq x y z
N MET A 1 19.73 22.68 5.16
CA MET A 1 18.27 22.50 5.18
C MET A 1 18.01 21.01 5.13
N GLN A 2 17.52 20.42 6.22
CA GLN A 2 17.20 18.99 6.27
C GLN A 2 15.95 18.78 5.41
N ASN A 3 16.05 18.03 4.33
CA ASN A 3 14.87 17.60 3.58
C ASN A 3 14.05 16.67 4.49
N GLU A 4 12.93 17.14 5.01
CA GLU A 4 11.95 16.26 5.64
C GLU A 4 11.39 15.34 4.56
N ILE A 5 11.72 14.05 4.64
CA ILE A 5 11.18 13.04 3.75
C ILE A 5 9.69 12.87 4.10
N HIS A 6 8.82 13.43 3.27
CA HIS A 6 7.38 13.24 3.42
C HIS A 6 7.00 11.81 2.99
N ILE A 7 6.54 11.01 3.95
CA ILE A 7 6.08 9.65 3.68
C ILE A 7 4.63 9.72 3.17
N PRO A 8 4.35 9.24 1.94
CA PRO A 8 3.00 9.25 1.41
C PRO A 8 2.09 8.31 2.22
N LYS A 9 0.78 8.56 2.16
CA LYS A 9 -0.22 7.73 2.87
C LYS A 9 -0.32 6.30 2.30
N SER A 10 0.08 6.09 1.06
CA SER A 10 0.07 4.81 0.35
C SER A 10 1.39 4.57 -0.34
N LEU A 11 1.81 3.31 -0.42
CA LEU A 11 2.97 2.89 -1.23
C LEU A 11 2.57 2.51 -2.66
N TYR A 12 1.28 2.34 -2.94
CA TYR A 12 0.78 2.05 -4.28
C TYR A 12 1.04 3.23 -5.22
N GLY A 13 1.48 2.91 -6.44
CA GLY A 13 1.83 3.90 -7.48
C GLY A 13 3.29 4.38 -7.44
N LEU A 14 4.10 3.87 -6.51
CA LEU A 14 5.53 4.19 -6.42
C LEU A 14 6.40 3.13 -7.10
N ASP A 15 7.53 3.55 -7.64
CA ASP A 15 8.54 2.64 -8.20
C ASP A 15 9.53 2.14 -7.14
N GLU A 16 10.35 1.14 -7.51
CA GLU A 16 11.32 0.50 -6.61
C GLU A 16 12.33 1.49 -6.01
N ALA A 17 12.81 2.45 -6.80
CA ALA A 17 13.81 3.43 -6.37
C ALA A 17 13.23 4.41 -5.35
N THR A 18 12.01 4.88 -5.59
CA THR A 18 11.26 5.75 -4.68
C THR A 18 10.98 5.02 -3.38
N LEU A 19 10.56 3.75 -3.43
CA LEU A 19 10.35 2.93 -2.23
C LEU A 19 11.62 2.81 -1.36
N VAL A 20 12.79 2.61 -1.98
CA VAL A 20 14.07 2.56 -1.26
C VAL A 20 14.33 3.87 -0.53
N ALA A 21 14.16 5.00 -1.22
CA ALA A 21 14.43 6.32 -0.68
C ALA A 21 13.47 6.69 0.47
N ILE A 22 12.16 6.56 0.27
CA ILE A 22 11.17 7.02 1.26
C ILE A 22 11.10 6.13 2.50
N LEU A 23 11.36 4.82 2.35
CA LEU A 23 11.30 3.87 3.47
C LEU A 23 12.64 3.71 4.18
N GLY A 24 13.70 4.36 3.69
CA GLY A 24 15.05 4.25 4.24
C GLY A 24 15.62 2.83 4.13
N LEU A 25 15.36 2.13 3.02
CA LEU A 25 15.83 0.75 2.84
C LEU A 25 17.33 0.76 2.55
N GLN A 26 18.09 -0.05 3.28
CA GLN A 26 19.55 -0.07 3.12
C GLN A 26 20.02 -0.75 1.83
N LYS A 27 19.18 -1.56 1.18
CA LYS A 27 19.55 -2.35 0.02
C LYS A 27 18.56 -2.14 -1.11
N ALA A 28 19.07 -1.88 -2.32
CA ALA A 28 18.23 -1.67 -3.50
C ALA A 28 17.28 -2.84 -3.77
N PHE A 29 17.72 -4.08 -3.51
CA PHE A 29 16.88 -5.26 -3.71
C PHE A 29 15.66 -5.29 -2.78
N SER A 30 15.70 -4.63 -1.62
CA SER A 30 14.57 -4.57 -0.69
C SER A 30 13.41 -3.75 -1.26
N GLY A 31 13.69 -2.73 -2.07
CA GLY A 31 12.67 -2.01 -2.84
C GLY A 31 11.92 -2.93 -3.79
N LYS A 32 12.66 -3.75 -4.54
CA LYS A 32 12.09 -4.79 -5.43
C LYS A 32 11.22 -5.80 -4.69
N GLN A 33 11.62 -6.22 -3.48
CA GLN A 33 10.81 -7.14 -2.68
C GLN A 33 9.46 -6.52 -2.32
N ILE A 34 9.44 -5.29 -1.83
CA ILE A 34 8.22 -4.57 -1.47
C ILE A 34 7.36 -4.35 -2.71
N PHE A 35 7.94 -3.86 -3.79
CA PHE A 35 7.23 -3.64 -5.06
C PHE A 35 6.51 -4.90 -5.55
N ASN A 36 7.20 -6.05 -5.54
CA ASN A 36 6.61 -7.34 -5.92
C ASN A 36 5.43 -7.77 -5.04
N TRP A 37 5.39 -7.34 -3.78
CA TRP A 37 4.24 -7.59 -2.91
C TRP A 37 3.09 -6.61 -3.18
N LEU A 38 3.38 -5.34 -3.44
CA LEU A 38 2.37 -4.35 -3.80
C LEU A 38 1.62 -4.75 -5.07
N VAL A 39 2.34 -5.23 -6.10
CA VAL A 39 1.75 -5.77 -7.33
C VAL A 39 0.80 -6.94 -7.06
N LYS A 40 1.02 -7.71 -5.99
CA LYS A 40 0.12 -8.80 -5.56
C LYS A 40 -1.08 -8.33 -4.74
N GLY A 41 -1.24 -7.02 -4.50
CA GLY A 41 -2.40 -6.48 -3.80
C GLY A 41 -2.36 -6.65 -2.28
N VAL A 42 -1.19 -6.76 -1.65
CA VAL A 42 -1.12 -6.89 -0.18
C VAL A 42 -1.52 -5.61 0.54
N THR A 43 -2.29 -5.74 1.61
CA THR A 43 -2.75 -4.60 2.44
C THR A 43 -2.06 -4.55 3.80
N SER A 44 -1.21 -5.54 4.11
CA SER A 44 -0.42 -5.58 5.34
C SER A 44 1.05 -5.95 5.06
N PHE A 45 1.97 -5.31 5.79
CA PHE A 45 3.38 -5.68 5.78
C PHE A 45 3.61 -7.12 6.29
N ASP A 46 2.70 -7.71 7.07
CA ASP A 46 2.82 -9.10 7.53
C ASP A 46 2.91 -10.11 6.39
N GLN A 47 2.23 -9.81 5.28
CA GLN A 47 2.18 -10.68 4.11
C GLN A 47 3.53 -10.73 3.39
N MET A 48 4.44 -9.79 3.65
CA MET A 48 5.73 -9.68 2.97
C MET A 48 6.77 -10.67 3.55
N THR A 49 6.53 -11.97 3.39
CA THR A 49 7.28 -13.05 4.08
C THR A 49 8.76 -13.17 3.73
N ASN A 50 9.20 -12.51 2.65
CA ASN A 50 10.61 -12.42 2.27
C ASN A 50 11.35 -11.20 2.88
N LEU A 51 10.66 -10.40 3.70
CA LEU A 51 11.26 -9.40 4.58
C LEU A 51 11.48 -10.00 5.97
N SER A 52 12.50 -9.52 6.68
CA SER A 52 12.71 -9.93 8.07
C SER A 52 11.53 -9.49 8.95
N LYS A 53 11.30 -10.19 10.06
CA LYS A 53 10.28 -9.78 11.04
C LYS A 53 10.51 -8.35 11.53
N ALA A 54 11.76 -8.01 11.86
CA ALA A 54 12.14 -6.67 12.31
C ALA A 54 11.81 -5.59 11.26
N GLU A 55 12.04 -5.86 9.97
CA GLU A 55 11.75 -4.88 8.92
C GLU A 55 10.25 -4.69 8.71
N ARG A 56 9.46 -5.77 8.79
CA ARG A 56 7.99 -5.67 8.75
C ARG A 56 7.45 -4.85 9.92
N GLU A 57 7.97 -5.08 11.12
CA GLU A 57 7.59 -4.32 12.32
C GLU A 57 8.00 -2.84 12.22
N ARG A 58 9.20 -2.55 11.70
CA ARG A 58 9.67 -1.19 11.44
C ARG A 58 8.76 -0.44 10.47
N LEU A 59 8.40 -1.08 9.34
CA LEU A 59 7.52 -0.48 8.33
C LEU A 59 6.10 -0.23 8.87
N LYS A 60 5.57 -1.15 9.67
CA LYS A 60 4.30 -0.94 10.38
C LYS A 60 4.37 0.22 11.38
N ALA A 61 5.44 0.33 12.15
CA ALA A 61 5.61 1.45 13.08
C ALA A 61 5.72 2.79 12.33
N LEU A 62 6.29 2.78 11.12
CA LEU A 62 6.48 3.96 10.28
C LEU A 62 5.18 4.49 9.68
N MET A 63 4.31 3.62 9.15
CA MET A 63 3.11 4.06 8.41
C MET A 63 1.85 3.19 8.59
N GLY A 64 1.91 2.13 9.41
CA GLY A 64 0.79 1.23 9.69
C GLY A 64 0.53 0.20 8.60
N SER A 65 0.19 0.66 7.38
CA SER A 65 -0.17 -0.18 6.23
C SER A 65 0.47 0.35 4.94
N PRO A 66 0.77 -0.53 3.95
CA PRO A 66 1.14 -0.10 2.61
C PRO A 66 -0.01 0.59 1.83
N CYS A 67 -1.26 0.46 2.28
CA CYS A 67 -2.45 1.02 1.63
C CYS A 67 -3.10 2.11 2.48
N SER A 68 -3.71 3.10 1.81
CA SER A 68 -4.42 4.22 2.46
C SER A 68 -5.95 4.16 2.31
N SER A 69 -6.47 3.12 1.67
CA SER A 69 -7.90 3.00 1.37
C SER A 69 -8.42 1.60 1.68
N VAL A 70 -9.72 1.53 1.92
CA VAL A 70 -10.44 0.29 2.25
C VAL A 70 -11.75 0.22 1.48
N VAL A 71 -12.15 -0.98 1.09
CA VAL A 71 -13.50 -1.21 0.57
C VAL A 71 -14.48 -0.98 1.71
N HIS A 72 -15.39 -0.02 1.54
CA HIS A 72 -16.38 0.37 2.53
C HIS A 72 -17.76 -0.22 2.22
N THR A 73 -18.13 -0.25 0.95
CA THR A 73 -19.38 -0.87 0.48
C THR A 73 -19.12 -1.68 -0.79
N GLN A 74 -19.93 -2.72 -0.99
CA GLN A 74 -19.88 -3.57 -2.17
C GLN A 74 -21.31 -4.00 -2.52
N HIS A 75 -21.69 -3.85 -3.78
CA HIS A 75 -22.96 -4.36 -4.31
C HIS A 75 -22.73 -4.99 -5.68
N THR A 76 -23.13 -6.26 -5.83
CA THR A 76 -23.10 -7.00 -7.10
C THR A 76 -24.51 -7.12 -7.68
N ASP A 77 -24.68 -6.84 -8.98
CA ASP A 77 -25.97 -6.98 -9.66
C ASP A 77 -26.16 -8.36 -10.31
N SER A 78 -27.30 -8.57 -10.99
CA SER A 78 -27.60 -9.84 -11.65
C SER A 78 -26.71 -10.15 -12.86
N SER A 79 -26.00 -9.17 -13.41
CA SER A 79 -25.03 -9.37 -14.50
C SER A 79 -23.66 -9.81 -13.98
N GLY A 80 -23.42 -9.69 -12.66
CA GLY A 80 -22.12 -9.93 -12.03
C GLY A 80 -21.28 -8.67 -11.85
N ALA A 81 -21.70 -7.54 -12.42
CA ALA A 81 -21.04 -6.26 -12.22
C ALA A 81 -21.12 -5.85 -10.74
N THR A 82 -19.99 -5.41 -10.18
CA THR A 82 -19.85 -5.07 -8.77
C THR A 82 -19.45 -3.62 -8.59
N LYS A 83 -20.33 -2.81 -7.99
CA LYS A 83 -19.99 -1.45 -7.54
C LYS A 83 -19.30 -1.51 -6.18
N LEU A 84 -18.11 -0.91 -6.09
CA LEU A 84 -17.30 -0.79 -4.88
C LEU A 84 -17.25 0.67 -4.43
N GLY A 85 -17.66 0.94 -3.20
CA GLY A 85 -17.36 2.19 -2.51
C GLY A 85 -16.03 2.06 -1.78
N ILE A 86 -15.02 2.82 -2.18
CA ILE A 86 -13.68 2.80 -1.59
C ILE A 86 -13.52 4.05 -0.72
N LYS A 87 -13.38 3.84 0.59
CA LYS A 87 -13.12 4.93 1.54
C LYS A 87 -11.62 5.24 1.57
N LEU A 88 -11.30 6.51 1.40
CA LEU A 88 -9.94 7.04 1.43
C LEU A 88 -9.54 7.46 2.86
N HIS A 89 -8.25 7.75 3.04
CA HIS A 89 -7.67 8.13 4.34
C HIS A 89 -8.23 9.43 4.92
N ASP A 90 -8.77 10.33 4.09
CA ASP A 90 -9.41 11.59 4.49
C ASP A 90 -10.90 11.43 4.81
N GLY A 91 -11.43 10.21 4.68
CA GLY A 91 -12.84 9.89 4.91
C GLY A 91 -13.73 10.06 3.67
N SER A 92 -13.22 10.63 2.57
CA SER A 92 -13.93 10.71 1.29
C SER A 92 -14.15 9.30 0.70
N ILE A 93 -15.16 9.15 -0.15
CA ILE A 93 -15.49 7.89 -0.82
C ILE A 93 -15.44 8.10 -2.33
N ILE A 94 -14.68 7.25 -3.01
CA ILE A 94 -14.76 7.10 -4.47
C ILE A 94 -15.53 5.83 -4.80
N GLU A 95 -16.18 5.79 -5.96
CA GLU A 95 -16.83 4.59 -6.47
C GLU A 95 -16.07 4.05 -7.70
N THR A 96 -16.02 2.73 -7.81
CA THR A 96 -15.56 2.04 -9.02
C THR A 96 -16.48 0.87 -9.32
N VAL A 97 -16.58 0.49 -10.58
CA VAL A 97 -17.37 -0.66 -11.03
C VAL A 97 -16.43 -1.70 -11.60
N LEU A 98 -16.43 -2.89 -11.01
CA LEU A 98 -15.81 -4.08 -11.55
C LEU A 98 -16.83 -4.76 -12.47
N LEU A 99 -16.47 -4.93 -13.74
CA LEU A 99 -17.30 -5.56 -14.77
C LEU A 99 -16.89 -7.02 -15.00
#